data_AF-A0A918P001-F1
#
_entry.id   AF-A0A918P001-F1
#
_cell.length_a   1.000
_cell.length_b   1.000
_cell.length_c   1.000
_cell.angle_alpha   90.00
_cell.angle_beta   90.00
_cell.angle_gamma   90.00
#
_symmetry.space_group_name_H-M   'P 1'
#
loop_
_entity.id
_entity.type
_entity.pdbx_description
1 polymer ?
#
loop_
_entity_poly.entity_id
_entity_poly.type
_entity_poly.pdbx_seq_one_letter_code
_entity_poly.pdbx_strand_id
1 'polypeptide(L)'
;MTPEEYERWMIRDCTRCGRRASKSAEWSDGPICRTCYDRAMRVRGCCPGCRVDRLLPGRDATGTPICRDCAGIVRDFFCDRCGSEGLLLGGRLCEHCTLADTLGRLLDDGTGHVAAPLQPLVTSLLEMGRPKSRLIWLRNPAVVRLLRGLAVGSIPLSHDGLHQETPWRTVVHLRDLLMDSGVLPHVDRQLLLYQRWLAERLATIEDPEHRRLLQHFAAWHQMRRLRSKAEKGPLGRSQTNQTKQEITQ
;
A
#
# COMPACT_ATOMS: atom_id res chain seq x y z
N MET A 1 23.42 -33.46 -1.51
CA MET A 1 22.05 -33.25 -2.00
C MET A 1 22.15 -32.57 -3.35
N THR A 2 21.90 -33.32 -4.42
CA THR A 2 21.88 -32.78 -5.78
C THR A 2 20.67 -31.87 -5.96
N PRO A 3 20.67 -30.97 -6.97
CA PRO A 3 19.50 -30.16 -7.32
C PRO A 3 18.23 -31.02 -7.53
N GLU A 4 18.38 -32.21 -8.11
CA GLU A 4 17.30 -33.18 -8.34
C GLU A 4 16.78 -33.81 -7.04
N GLU A 5 17.66 -34.10 -6.08
CA GLU A 5 17.28 -34.58 -4.75
C GLU A 5 16.57 -33.50 -3.93
N TYR A 6 17.03 -32.25 -4.04
CA TYR A 6 16.40 -31.08 -3.42
C TYR A 6 15.01 -30.82 -4.01
N GLU A 7 14.89 -30.84 -5.33
CA GLU A 7 13.62 -30.63 -6.04
C GLU A 7 12.61 -31.73 -5.69
N ARG A 8 13.04 -32.99 -5.63
CA ARG A 8 12.22 -34.13 -5.21
C ARG A 8 11.74 -34.02 -3.76
N TRP A 9 12.52 -33.41 -2.87
CA TRP A 9 12.14 -33.22 -1.48
C TRP A 9 11.22 -32.01 -1.26
N MET A 10 11.46 -30.92 -2.00
CA MET A 10 10.76 -29.66 -1.82
C MET A 10 9.47 -29.59 -2.63
N ILE A 11 9.38 -30.19 -3.82
CA ILE A 11 8.16 -30.18 -4.63
C ILE A 11 7.30 -31.39 -4.30
N ARG A 12 6.11 -31.13 -3.73
CA ARG A 12 5.13 -32.15 -3.33
C ARG A 12 3.73 -31.75 -3.78
N ASP A 13 2.84 -32.73 -3.86
CA ASP A 13 1.41 -32.46 -4.03
C ASP A 13 0.85 -31.92 -2.72
N CYS A 14 0.30 -30.72 -2.75
CA CYS A 14 -0.23 -30.09 -1.55
C CYS A 14 -1.52 -30.78 -1.11
N THR A 15 -1.57 -31.32 0.12
CA THR A 15 -2.76 -32.06 0.61
C THR A 15 -4.04 -31.21 0.57
N ARG A 16 -3.94 -29.88 0.70
CA ARG A 16 -5.10 -28.99 0.75
C ARG A 16 -5.65 -28.53 -0.59
N CYS A 17 -4.82 -28.49 -1.65
CA CYS A 17 -5.25 -27.97 -2.95
C CYS A 17 -4.90 -28.85 -4.14
N GLY A 18 -4.24 -29.99 -3.91
CA GLY A 18 -3.81 -30.95 -4.94
C GLY A 18 -2.70 -30.46 -5.86
N ARG A 19 -2.33 -29.17 -5.83
CA ARG A 19 -1.30 -28.63 -6.73
C ARG A 19 0.10 -29.12 -6.33
N ARG A 20 0.86 -29.54 -7.34
CA ARG A 20 2.30 -29.83 -7.24
C ARG A 20 3.08 -28.53 -7.13
N ALA A 21 3.66 -28.27 -5.96
CA ALA A 21 4.35 -27.02 -5.68
C ALA A 21 5.42 -27.20 -4.60
N SER A 22 6.28 -26.20 -4.43
CA SER A 22 7.22 -26.19 -3.31
C SER A 22 6.49 -26.18 -1.96
N LYS A 23 6.90 -27.09 -1.08
CA LYS A 23 6.37 -27.29 0.26
C LYS A 23 6.81 -26.13 1.16
N SER A 24 5.83 -25.49 1.78
CA SER A 24 6.04 -24.41 2.74
C SER A 24 6.01 -24.89 4.19
N ALA A 25 5.30 -25.98 4.48
CA ALA A 25 5.30 -26.65 5.77
C ALA A 25 4.85 -28.11 5.62
N GLU A 26 5.21 -28.92 6.61
CA GLU A 26 4.71 -30.27 6.82
C GLU A 26 3.90 -30.23 8.13
N TRP A 27 2.59 -30.46 8.05
CA TRP A 27 1.71 -30.50 9.22
C TRP A 27 1.10 -31.90 9.37
N SER A 28 0.23 -32.11 10.36
CA SER A 28 -0.44 -33.39 10.61
C SER A 28 -1.34 -33.84 9.44
N ASP A 29 -1.85 -32.89 8.64
CA ASP A 29 -2.56 -33.15 7.39
C ASP A 29 -1.64 -33.29 6.17
N GLY A 30 -0.32 -33.32 6.35
CA GLY A 30 0.67 -33.54 5.28
C GLY A 30 1.31 -32.27 4.70
N PRO A 31 1.94 -32.35 3.52
CA PRO A 31 2.69 -31.24 2.95
C PRO A 31 1.77 -30.16 2.39
N ILE A 32 2.07 -28.90 2.70
CA ILE A 32 1.27 -27.74 2.25
C ILE A 32 2.09 -26.74 1.45
N CYS A 33 1.54 -26.23 0.36
CA CYS A 33 2.15 -25.18 -0.45
C CYS A 33 2.02 -23.80 0.19
N ARG A 34 2.81 -22.83 -0.28
CA ARG A 34 2.81 -21.45 0.24
C ARG A 34 1.43 -20.79 0.23
N THR A 35 0.63 -20.98 -0.83
CA THR A 35 -0.71 -20.39 -0.91
C THR A 35 -1.66 -20.95 0.15
N CYS A 36 -1.62 -22.26 0.38
CA CYS A 36 -2.44 -22.93 1.38
C CYS A 36 -1.99 -22.57 2.80
N TYR A 37 -0.68 -22.43 3.02
CA TYR A 37 -0.11 -21.90 4.25
C TYR A 37 -0.61 -20.46 4.53
N ASP A 38 -0.47 -19.55 3.56
CA ASP A 38 -0.93 -18.16 3.69
C ASP A 38 -2.44 -18.06 3.94
N ARG A 39 -3.24 -18.94 3.32
CA ARG A 39 -4.69 -19.02 3.57
C ARG A 39 -4.99 -19.54 4.99
N ALA A 40 -4.26 -20.57 5.44
CA ALA A 40 -4.40 -21.12 6.79
C ALA A 40 -4.14 -20.06 7.87
N MET A 41 -3.15 -19.20 7.66
CA MET A 41 -2.80 -18.12 8.58
C MET A 41 -3.84 -16.98 8.66
N ARG A 42 -4.92 -17.06 7.88
CA ARG A 42 -6.03 -16.09 7.89
C ARG A 42 -7.31 -16.66 8.51
N VAL A 43 -7.34 -17.96 8.81
CA VAL A 43 -8.50 -18.59 9.42
C VAL A 43 -8.42 -18.40 10.92
N ARG A 44 -9.42 -17.71 11.48
CA ARG A 44 -9.58 -17.50 12.91
C ARG A 44 -11.00 -17.83 13.34
N GLY A 45 -11.14 -18.10 14.62
CA GLY A 45 -12.42 -18.27 15.28
C GLY A 45 -12.30 -19.25 16.43
N CYS A 46 -13.44 -19.61 16.99
CA CYS A 46 -13.55 -20.60 18.05
C CYS A 46 -13.17 -22.00 17.54
N CYS A 47 -12.11 -22.59 18.10
CA CYS A 47 -11.68 -23.94 17.75
C CYS A 47 -12.73 -24.98 18.18
N PRO A 48 -13.23 -25.86 17.29
CA PRO A 48 -14.18 -26.91 17.67
C PRO A 48 -13.68 -27.87 18.76
N GLY A 49 -12.36 -28.11 18.82
CA GLY A 49 -11.75 -29.05 19.79
C GLY A 49 -11.58 -28.45 21.19
N CYS A 50 -10.98 -27.26 21.30
CA CYS A 50 -10.64 -26.65 22.59
C CYS A 50 -11.48 -25.41 22.96
N ARG A 51 -12.37 -24.95 22.07
CA ARG A 51 -13.27 -23.79 22.24
C ARG A 51 -12.58 -22.43 22.46
N VAL A 52 -11.28 -22.34 22.21
CA VAL A 52 -10.53 -21.07 22.28
C VAL A 52 -10.68 -20.33 20.95
N ASP A 53 -11.02 -19.04 21.01
CA ASP A 53 -11.01 -18.16 19.83
C ASP A 53 -9.58 -17.74 19.48
N ARG A 54 -9.06 -18.26 18.36
CA ARG A 54 -7.65 -18.10 17.98
C ARG A 54 -7.38 -18.45 16.52
N LEU A 55 -6.11 -18.52 16.13
CA LEU A 55 -5.71 -18.98 14.80
C LEU A 55 -6.05 -20.47 14.60
N LEU A 56 -6.66 -20.82 13.46
CA LEU A 56 -7.06 -22.18 13.11
C LEU A 56 -6.28 -22.70 11.88
N PRO A 57 -4.95 -22.88 12.00
CA PRO A 57 -4.12 -23.23 10.87
C PRO A 57 -4.27 -24.71 10.46
N GLY A 58 -4.56 -25.59 11.42
CA GLY A 58 -4.66 -27.03 11.23
C GLY A 58 -5.99 -27.47 10.62
N ARG A 59 -6.09 -28.77 10.35
CA ARG A 59 -7.30 -29.43 9.84
C ARG A 59 -7.50 -30.71 10.64
N ASP A 60 -8.75 -31.00 11.00
CA ASP A 60 -9.11 -32.32 11.53
C ASP A 60 -9.31 -33.35 10.42
N ALA A 61 -9.70 -34.58 10.77
CA ALA A 61 -9.91 -35.67 9.83
C ALA A 61 -11.01 -35.38 8.77
N THR A 62 -11.91 -34.44 9.04
CA THR A 62 -12.99 -34.02 8.13
C THR A 62 -12.60 -32.81 7.26
N GLY A 63 -11.43 -32.23 7.49
CA GLY A 63 -11.00 -30.99 6.85
C GLY A 63 -11.53 -29.72 7.53
N THR A 64 -12.09 -29.81 8.73
CA THR A 64 -12.55 -28.63 9.51
C THR A 64 -11.35 -27.88 10.09
N PRO A 65 -11.30 -26.53 10.03
CA PRO A 65 -10.24 -25.76 10.65
C PRO A 65 -10.18 -25.92 12.17
N ILE A 66 -8.99 -26.21 12.70
CA ILE A 66 -8.72 -26.35 14.13
C ILE A 66 -7.43 -25.60 14.52
N CYS A 67 -7.28 -25.30 15.82
CA CYS A 67 -6.11 -24.58 16.31
C CYS A 67 -4.82 -25.41 16.20
N ARG A 68 -3.67 -24.75 16.35
CA ARG A 68 -2.36 -25.42 16.28
C ARG A 68 -2.23 -26.56 17.28
N ASP A 69 -2.76 -26.40 18.49
CA ASP A 69 -2.57 -27.38 19.57
C ASP A 69 -3.41 -28.64 19.33
N CYS A 70 -4.70 -28.47 18.98
CA CYS A 70 -5.57 -29.58 18.58
C CYS A 70 -5.07 -30.32 17.33
N ALA A 71 -4.38 -29.62 16.44
CA ALA A 71 -3.79 -30.21 15.24
C ALA A 71 -2.40 -30.84 15.48
N GLY A 72 -1.82 -30.74 16.68
CA GLY A 72 -0.46 -31.21 16.95
C GLY A 72 0.64 -30.41 16.23
N ILE A 73 0.36 -29.16 15.82
CA ILE A 73 1.31 -28.30 15.14
C ILE A 73 2.20 -27.61 16.19
N VAL A 74 3.43 -28.10 16.32
CA VAL A 74 4.44 -27.56 17.27
C VAL A 74 4.98 -26.19 16.89
N ARG A 75 4.77 -25.74 15.64
CA ARG A 75 5.26 -24.45 15.16
C ARG A 75 4.60 -23.31 15.94
N ASP A 76 5.41 -22.34 16.37
CA ASP A 76 4.94 -21.15 17.04
C ASP A 76 4.51 -20.05 16.04
N PHE A 77 3.39 -19.41 16.33
CA PHE A 77 2.76 -18.37 15.51
C PHE A 77 2.57 -17.05 16.26
N PHE A 78 3.11 -16.89 17.46
CA PHE A 78 3.02 -15.65 18.22
C PHE A 78 4.06 -14.63 17.78
N CYS A 79 3.62 -13.39 17.55
CA CYS A 79 4.50 -12.28 17.22
C CYS A 79 5.37 -11.91 18.43
N ASP A 80 6.69 -11.88 18.24
CA ASP A 80 7.63 -11.61 19.34
C ASP A 80 7.50 -10.17 19.91
N ARG A 81 6.85 -9.25 19.19
CA ARG A 81 6.61 -7.87 19.66
C ARG A 81 5.26 -7.66 20.31
N CYS A 82 4.17 -8.04 19.64
CA CYS A 82 2.81 -7.73 20.10
C CYS A 82 2.05 -8.94 20.63
N GLY A 83 2.64 -10.13 20.62
CA GLY A 83 2.01 -11.36 21.09
C GLY A 83 0.84 -11.86 20.23
N SER A 84 0.47 -11.17 19.14
CA SER A 84 -0.62 -11.64 18.28
C SER A 84 -0.26 -12.95 17.57
N GLU A 85 -1.15 -13.94 17.64
CA GLU A 85 -0.99 -15.20 16.91
C GLU A 85 -1.34 -15.01 15.43
N GLY A 86 -0.51 -15.39 14.47
CA GLY A 86 -0.82 -15.22 13.04
C GLY A 86 0.31 -15.57 12.07
N LEU A 87 0.20 -15.05 10.84
CA LEU A 87 1.30 -15.13 9.86
C LEU A 87 2.49 -14.31 10.36
N LEU A 88 3.58 -15.00 10.68
CA LEU A 88 4.86 -14.38 10.99
C LEU A 88 5.72 -14.21 9.73
N LEU A 89 6.35 -13.05 9.62
CA LEU A 89 7.33 -12.69 8.60
C LEU A 89 8.75 -12.87 9.17
N GLY A 90 9.75 -12.23 8.53
CA GLY A 90 11.13 -12.22 9.03
C GLY A 90 11.21 -11.67 10.45
N GLY A 91 12.13 -12.24 11.26
CA GLY A 91 12.28 -11.84 12.66
C GLY A 91 11.09 -12.19 13.56
N ARG A 92 10.23 -13.12 13.14
CA ARG A 92 9.04 -13.57 13.90
C ARG A 92 8.05 -12.45 14.25
N LEU A 93 7.97 -11.43 13.39
CA LEU A 93 7.01 -10.34 13.52
C LEU A 93 5.76 -10.59 12.68
N CYS A 94 4.59 -10.18 13.17
CA CYS A 94 3.36 -10.20 12.38
C CYS A 94 3.36 -9.11 11.30
N GLU A 95 2.46 -9.21 10.32
CA GLU A 95 2.36 -8.25 9.21
C GLU A 95 2.18 -6.79 9.69
N HIS A 96 1.51 -6.56 10.82
CA HIS A 96 1.32 -5.22 11.39
C HIS A 96 2.61 -4.67 11.99
N CYS A 97 3.33 -5.43 12.82
CA CYS A 97 4.60 -4.99 13.40
C CYS A 97 5.68 -4.81 12.33
N THR A 98 5.76 -5.69 11.33
CA THR A 98 6.68 -5.52 10.20
C THR A 98 6.34 -4.27 9.38
N LEU A 99 5.06 -3.94 9.21
CA LEU A 99 4.65 -2.71 8.55
C LEU A 99 5.08 -1.48 9.35
N ALA A 100 4.88 -1.47 10.67
CA ALA A 100 5.32 -0.40 11.55
C ALA A 100 6.84 -0.16 11.45
N ASP A 101 7.66 -1.22 11.50
CA ASP A 101 9.11 -1.11 11.32
C ASP A 101 9.50 -0.58 9.95
N THR A 102 8.80 -1.06 8.92
CA THR A 102 9.07 -0.65 7.54
C THR A 102 8.76 0.83 7.36
N LEU A 103 7.63 1.32 7.88
CA LEU A 103 7.26 2.73 7.83
C LEU A 103 8.21 3.58 8.65
N GLY A 104 8.53 3.17 9.88
CA GLY A 104 9.48 3.87 10.75
C GLY A 104 10.82 4.13 10.07
N ARG A 105 11.40 3.10 9.45
CA ARG A 105 12.68 3.20 8.74
C ARG A 105 12.59 3.96 7.41
N LEU A 106 11.44 3.92 6.73
CA LEU A 106 11.27 4.62 5.44
C LEU A 106 10.98 6.10 5.61
N LEU A 107 10.34 6.48 6.71
CA LEU A 107 9.92 7.84 7.02
C LEU A 107 10.80 8.50 8.07
N ASP A 108 11.95 7.89 8.36
CA ASP A 108 13.01 8.44 9.19
C ASP A 108 13.54 9.74 8.59
N ASP A 109 13.62 10.80 9.39
CA ASP A 109 14.10 12.13 8.98
C ASP A 109 15.64 12.27 9.01
N GLY A 110 16.36 11.18 9.30
CA GLY A 110 17.81 11.16 9.50
C GLY A 110 18.22 11.22 10.97
N THR A 111 17.28 11.43 11.90
CA THR A 111 17.55 11.49 13.35
C THR A 111 17.21 10.20 14.10
N GLY A 112 16.81 9.13 13.39
CA GLY A 112 16.31 7.91 14.02
C GLY A 112 14.81 7.94 14.36
N HIS A 113 14.10 8.99 13.97
CA HIS A 113 12.68 9.19 14.22
C HIS A 113 11.92 9.48 12.95
N VAL A 114 10.63 9.10 12.92
CA VAL A 114 9.73 9.46 11.83
C VAL A 114 9.57 10.98 11.78
N ALA A 115 9.70 11.55 10.58
CA ALA A 115 9.43 12.96 10.35
C ALA A 115 8.05 13.37 10.91
N ALA A 116 8.02 14.29 11.87
CA ALA A 116 6.80 14.64 12.60
C ALA A 116 5.59 14.98 11.70
N PRO A 117 5.74 15.71 10.57
CA PRO A 117 4.62 15.99 9.66
C PRO A 117 4.03 14.73 8.99
N LEU A 118 4.76 13.62 8.92
CA LEU A 118 4.34 12.36 8.29
C LEU A 118 3.74 11.36 9.29
N GLN A 119 3.72 11.69 10.58
CA GLN A 119 3.13 10.84 11.61
C GLN A 119 1.64 10.51 11.38
N PRO A 120 0.79 11.45 10.89
CA PRO A 120 -0.61 11.12 10.55
C PRO A 120 -0.71 10.08 9.43
N LEU A 121 0.18 10.14 8.43
CA LEU A 121 0.26 9.13 7.37
C LEU A 121 0.62 7.76 7.94
N VAL A 122 1.60 7.68 8.84
CA VAL A 122 1.98 6.41 9.49
C VAL A 122 0.80 5.82 10.25
N THR A 123 0.13 6.64 11.05
CA THR A 123 -1.03 6.23 11.84
C THR A 123 -2.14 5.67 10.95
N SER A 124 -2.53 6.43 9.91
CA SER A 124 -3.52 6.00 8.92
C SER A 124 -3.11 4.69 8.23
N LEU A 125 -1.83 4.58 7.82
CA LEU A 125 -1.27 3.36 7.22
C LEU A 125 -1.09 2.20 8.20
N LEU A 126 -1.27 2.36 9.50
CA LEU A 126 -1.30 1.24 10.45
C LEU A 126 -2.73 0.81 10.76
N GLU A 127 -3.66 1.77 10.80
CA GLU A 127 -5.05 1.55 11.21
C GLU A 127 -5.92 0.87 10.15
N MET A 128 -5.83 1.23 8.86
CA MET A 128 -6.70 0.52 7.88
C MET A 128 -6.30 -0.98 7.83
N GLY A 129 -7.24 -1.91 7.96
CA GLY A 129 -6.96 -3.34 8.23
C GLY A 129 -6.36 -4.17 7.07
N ARG A 130 -5.32 -3.69 6.36
CA ARG A 130 -4.71 -4.38 5.20
C ARG A 130 -3.17 -4.32 5.18
N PRO A 131 -2.47 -4.83 6.21
CA PRO A 131 -1.02 -4.70 6.33
C PRO A 131 -0.25 -5.38 5.18
N LYS A 132 -0.67 -6.59 4.74
CA LYS A 132 -0.03 -7.30 3.62
C LYS A 132 0.01 -6.48 2.33
N SER A 133 -1.12 -5.88 1.96
CA SER A 133 -1.23 -5.11 0.72
C SER A 133 -0.32 -3.88 0.76
N ARG A 134 -0.19 -3.23 1.93
CA ARG A 134 0.73 -2.11 2.11
C ARG A 134 2.19 -2.53 2.07
N LEU A 135 2.55 -3.65 2.70
CA LEU A 135 3.90 -4.21 2.58
C LEU A 135 4.27 -4.52 1.13
N ILE A 136 3.33 -5.00 0.32
CA ILE A 136 3.54 -5.21 -1.12
C ILE A 136 3.72 -3.87 -1.83
N TRP A 137 2.87 -2.88 -1.55
CA TRP A 137 2.98 -1.53 -2.12
C TRP A 137 4.32 -0.86 -1.79
N LEU A 138 4.82 -1.01 -0.56
CA LEU A 138 6.11 -0.50 -0.10
C LEU A 138 7.32 -1.23 -0.72
N ARG A 139 7.12 -2.28 -1.52
CA ARG A 139 8.20 -2.86 -2.35
C ARG A 139 8.44 -2.10 -3.64
N ASN A 140 7.51 -1.23 -4.04
CA ASN A 140 7.68 -0.44 -5.25
C ASN A 140 8.80 0.60 -5.04
N PRO A 141 9.89 0.57 -5.84
CA PRO A 141 11.02 1.48 -5.66
C PRO A 141 10.63 2.96 -5.77
N ALA A 142 9.67 3.30 -6.62
CA ALA A 142 9.19 4.68 -6.76
C ALA A 142 8.47 5.16 -5.49
N VAL A 143 7.67 4.30 -4.85
CA VAL A 143 7.01 4.62 -3.57
C VAL A 143 8.05 4.85 -2.49
N VAL A 144 9.03 3.95 -2.38
CA VAL A 144 10.12 4.05 -1.40
C VAL A 144 10.91 5.35 -1.58
N ARG A 145 11.27 5.70 -2.82
CA ARG A 145 11.99 6.93 -3.14
C ARG A 145 11.20 8.17 -2.73
N LEU A 146 9.91 8.22 -3.05
CA LEU A 146 9.05 9.35 -2.71
C LEU A 146 8.88 9.52 -1.20
N LEU A 147 8.56 8.43 -0.47
CA LEU A 147 8.39 8.48 0.99
C LEU A 147 9.67 8.93 1.70
N ARG A 148 10.83 8.40 1.28
CA ARG A 148 12.13 8.85 1.82
C ARG A 148 12.41 10.30 1.49
N GLY A 149 12.15 10.73 0.26
CA GLY A 149 12.39 12.11 -0.15
C GLY A 149 11.54 13.11 0.64
N LEU A 150 10.29 12.76 0.93
CA LEU A 150 9.43 13.55 1.83
C LEU A 150 9.97 13.56 3.27
N ALA A 151 10.43 12.41 3.77
CA ALA A 151 10.90 12.28 5.14
C ALA A 151 12.16 13.10 5.44
N VAL A 152 13.14 13.06 4.54
CA VAL A 152 14.40 13.82 4.68
C VAL A 152 14.29 15.26 4.12
N GLY A 153 13.12 15.66 3.63
CA GLY A 153 12.87 17.01 3.10
C GLY A 153 13.48 17.32 1.73
N SER A 154 14.01 16.33 1.00
CA SER A 154 14.49 16.55 -0.38
C SER A 154 13.34 16.74 -1.38
N ILE A 155 12.14 16.26 -1.05
CA ILE A 155 10.90 16.56 -1.75
C ILE A 155 10.07 17.46 -0.83
N PRO A 156 9.71 18.69 -1.24
CA PRO A 156 8.87 19.56 -0.43
C PRO A 156 7.50 18.90 -0.16
N LEU A 157 7.08 18.87 1.11
CA LEU A 157 5.77 18.34 1.52
C LEU A 157 4.64 19.30 1.14
N SER A 158 4.34 19.36 -0.16
CA SER A 158 3.32 20.22 -0.75
C SER A 158 2.78 19.60 -2.04
N HIS A 159 1.63 20.09 -2.50
CA HIS A 159 1.06 19.66 -3.79
C HIS A 159 2.01 19.91 -4.96
N ASP A 160 2.72 21.05 -4.94
CA ASP A 160 3.67 21.48 -5.96
C ASP A 160 4.98 20.69 -5.89
N GLY A 161 5.49 20.40 -4.69
CA GLY A 161 6.66 19.52 -4.53
C GLY A 161 6.40 18.14 -5.12
N LEU A 162 5.24 17.55 -4.80
CA LEU A 162 4.81 16.29 -5.41
C LEU A 162 4.53 16.42 -6.92
N HIS A 163 4.17 17.59 -7.42
CA HIS A 163 3.83 17.78 -8.83
C HIS A 163 5.02 17.51 -9.76
N GLN A 164 6.23 17.84 -9.30
CA GLN A 164 7.48 17.69 -10.05
C GLN A 164 7.96 16.24 -10.12
N GLU A 165 7.36 15.36 -9.33
CA GLU A 165 7.83 13.98 -9.16
C GLU A 165 7.30 13.01 -10.22
N THR A 166 8.06 11.93 -10.43
CA THR A 166 7.72 10.83 -11.35
C THR A 166 7.90 9.46 -10.68
N PRO A 167 7.16 8.41 -11.08
CA PRO A 167 6.08 8.39 -12.07
C PRO A 167 4.76 8.98 -11.54
N TRP A 168 4.01 9.64 -12.42
CA TRP A 168 2.81 10.40 -12.04
C TRP A 168 1.71 9.57 -11.37
N ARG A 169 1.51 8.31 -11.79
CA ARG A 169 0.48 7.43 -11.22
C ARG A 169 0.75 7.15 -9.75
N THR A 170 2.01 6.92 -9.41
CA THR A 170 2.46 6.71 -8.03
C THR A 170 2.30 7.97 -7.21
N VAL A 171 2.67 9.13 -7.76
CA VAL A 171 2.54 10.43 -7.12
C VAL A 171 1.08 10.77 -6.83
N VAL A 172 0.16 10.51 -7.77
CA VAL A 172 -1.28 10.75 -7.56
C VAL A 172 -1.78 9.91 -6.39
N HIS A 173 -1.47 8.61 -6.37
CA HIS A 173 -1.90 7.75 -5.27
C HIS A 173 -1.30 8.17 -3.92
N LEU A 174 -0.02 8.55 -3.89
CA LEU A 174 0.62 9.04 -2.66
C LEU A 174 0.00 10.36 -2.19
N ARG A 175 -0.31 11.28 -3.11
CA ARG A 175 -0.99 12.53 -2.79
C ARG A 175 -2.37 12.27 -2.19
N ASP A 176 -3.13 11.33 -2.73
CA ASP A 176 -4.44 10.93 -2.18
C ASP A 176 -4.27 10.45 -0.72
N LEU A 177 -3.30 9.56 -0.46
CA LEU A 177 -2.99 9.10 0.91
C LEU A 177 -2.58 10.23 1.87
N LEU A 178 -1.80 11.20 1.39
CA LEU A 178 -1.37 12.34 2.19
C LEU A 178 -2.54 13.29 2.50
N MET A 179 -3.49 13.45 1.58
CA MET A 179 -4.72 14.21 1.83
C MET A 179 -5.64 13.46 2.79
N ASP A 180 -5.85 12.16 2.58
CA ASP A 180 -6.72 11.31 3.40
C ASP A 180 -6.22 11.18 4.85
N SER A 181 -4.91 11.26 5.05
CA SER A 181 -4.28 11.29 6.38
C SER A 181 -4.19 12.69 7.00
N GLY A 182 -4.64 13.74 6.29
CA GLY A 182 -4.58 15.12 6.75
C GLY A 182 -3.19 15.76 6.72
N VAL A 183 -2.19 15.09 6.16
CA VAL A 183 -0.83 15.62 5.99
C VAL A 183 -0.79 16.74 4.95
N LEU A 184 -1.58 16.61 3.89
CA LEU A 184 -1.78 17.67 2.90
C LEU A 184 -3.21 18.21 2.95
N PRO A 185 -3.42 19.52 2.72
CA PRO A 185 -4.75 20.06 2.54
C PRO A 185 -5.49 19.33 1.41
N HIS A 186 -6.77 19.03 1.64
CA HIS A 186 -7.60 18.38 0.63
C HIS A 186 -7.80 19.33 -0.56
N VAL A 187 -7.48 18.84 -1.77
CA VAL A 187 -7.71 19.54 -3.03
C VAL A 187 -8.40 18.58 -3.98
N ASP A 188 -9.43 19.07 -4.67
CA ASP A 188 -10.16 18.26 -5.64
C ASP A 188 -9.20 17.68 -6.70
N ARG A 189 -9.28 16.36 -6.88
CA ARG A 189 -8.41 15.60 -7.76
C ARG A 189 -8.46 16.09 -9.22
N GLN A 190 -9.62 16.52 -9.71
CA GLN A 190 -9.75 17.04 -11.06
C GLN A 190 -9.06 18.38 -11.22
N LEU A 191 -9.05 19.23 -10.19
CA LEU A 191 -8.29 20.48 -10.20
C LEU A 191 -6.79 20.22 -10.38
N LEU A 192 -6.24 19.25 -9.63
CA LEU A 192 -4.84 18.86 -9.72
C LEU A 192 -4.47 18.26 -11.09
N LEU A 193 -5.34 17.42 -11.64
CA LEU A 193 -5.15 16.85 -12.99
C LEU A 193 -5.22 17.93 -14.08
N TYR A 194 -6.08 18.94 -13.89
CA TYR A 194 -6.18 20.08 -14.80
C TYR A 194 -4.93 20.95 -14.75
N GLN A 195 -4.43 21.29 -13.55
CA GLN A 195 -3.18 22.06 -13.38
C GLN A 195 -1.99 21.39 -14.07
N ARG A 196 -1.90 20.07 -13.96
CA ARG A 196 -0.87 19.29 -14.66
C ARG A 196 -0.98 19.37 -16.17
N TRP A 197 -2.17 19.09 -16.69
CA TRP A 197 -2.41 19.18 -18.12
C TRP A 197 -2.10 20.58 -18.66
N LEU A 198 -2.46 21.62 -17.90
CA LEU A 198 -2.19 23.01 -18.26
C LEU A 198 -0.67 23.27 -18.32
N ALA A 199 0.09 22.84 -17.32
CA ALA A 199 1.55 22.98 -17.32
C ALA A 199 2.21 22.25 -18.50
N GLU A 200 1.81 21.00 -18.77
CA GLU A 200 2.27 20.22 -19.91
C GLU A 200 1.90 20.91 -21.25
N ARG A 201 0.68 21.46 -21.37
CA ARG A 201 0.22 22.17 -22.57
C ARG A 201 1.00 23.46 -22.80
N LEU A 202 1.20 24.27 -21.77
CA LEU A 202 1.95 25.52 -21.87
C LEU A 202 3.42 25.30 -22.25
N ALA A 203 4.01 24.18 -21.82
CA ALA A 203 5.37 23.81 -22.22
C ALA A 203 5.50 23.50 -23.73
N THR A 204 4.40 23.13 -24.40
CA THR A 204 4.39 22.88 -25.87
C THR A 204 4.27 24.14 -26.72
N ILE A 205 3.99 25.30 -26.12
CA ILE A 205 3.81 26.57 -26.86
C ILE A 205 5.17 27.23 -26.99
N GLU A 206 5.67 27.45 -28.20
CA GLU A 206 7.02 28.01 -28.45
C GLU A 206 7.07 29.52 -28.17
N ASP A 207 6.02 30.26 -28.53
CA ASP A 207 5.93 31.71 -28.35
C ASP A 207 5.78 32.11 -26.87
N PRO A 208 6.75 32.84 -26.29
CA PRO A 208 6.71 33.29 -24.89
C PRO A 208 5.55 34.22 -24.55
N GLU A 209 5.12 35.07 -25.48
CA GLU A 209 4.03 36.04 -25.26
C GLU A 209 2.68 35.33 -25.27
N HIS A 210 2.45 34.43 -26.23
CA HIS A 210 1.26 33.56 -26.21
C HIS A 210 1.22 32.65 -24.99
N ARG A 211 2.38 32.11 -24.55
CA ARG A 211 2.46 31.31 -23.32
C ARG A 211 2.07 32.12 -22.09
N ARG A 212 2.52 33.37 -21.97
CA ARG A 212 2.17 34.27 -20.86
C ARG A 212 0.68 34.62 -20.85
N LEU A 213 0.10 34.95 -22.00
CA LEU A 213 -1.32 35.27 -22.12
C LEU A 213 -2.20 34.09 -21.71
N LEU A 214 -1.89 32.89 -22.20
CA LEU A 214 -2.61 31.66 -21.83
C LEU A 214 -2.40 31.29 -20.35
N GLN A 215 -1.21 31.50 -19.79
CA GLN A 215 -0.95 31.34 -18.35
C GLN A 215 -1.85 32.27 -17.52
N HIS A 216 -1.91 33.56 -17.84
CA HIS A 216 -2.75 34.51 -17.13
C HIS A 216 -4.24 34.15 -17.25
N PHE A 217 -4.73 33.86 -18.46
CA PHE A 217 -6.12 33.48 -18.68
C PHE A 217 -6.50 32.21 -17.88
N ALA A 218 -5.67 31.18 -17.95
CA ALA A 218 -5.93 29.91 -17.28
C ALA A 218 -5.84 30.04 -15.74
N ALA A 219 -4.88 30.82 -15.22
CA ALA A 219 -4.70 31.04 -13.79
C ALA A 219 -5.82 31.89 -13.17
N TRP A 220 -6.31 32.91 -13.88
CA TRP A 220 -7.31 33.84 -13.35
C TRP A 220 -8.75 33.40 -13.60
N HIS A 221 -9.07 32.99 -14.82
CA HIS A 221 -10.45 32.72 -15.20
C HIS A 221 -10.83 31.27 -14.89
N GLN A 222 -10.06 30.32 -15.43
CA GLN A 222 -10.43 28.91 -15.40
C GLN A 222 -10.16 28.26 -14.04
N MET A 223 -9.00 28.52 -13.43
CA MET A 223 -8.70 27.99 -12.11
C MET A 223 -9.63 28.53 -11.03
N ARG A 224 -10.01 29.82 -11.08
CA ARG A 224 -10.95 30.40 -10.10
C ARG A 224 -12.33 29.76 -10.21
N ARG A 225 -12.82 29.56 -11.44
CA ARG A 225 -14.10 28.90 -11.73
C ARG A 225 -14.11 27.43 -11.29
N LEU A 226 -13.02 26.69 -11.54
CA LEU A 226 -12.88 25.31 -11.08
C LEU A 226 -12.78 25.21 -9.55
N ARG A 227 -12.01 26.09 -8.88
CA ARG A 227 -11.93 26.14 -7.41
C ARG A 227 -13.29 26.42 -6.77
N SER A 228 -14.01 27.43 -7.24
CA SER A 228 -15.35 27.76 -6.73
C SER A 228 -16.36 26.63 -6.93
N LYS A 229 -16.22 25.84 -8.00
CA LYS A 229 -17.05 24.64 -8.21
C LYS A 229 -16.65 23.49 -7.28
N ALA A 230 -15.35 23.28 -7.08
CA ALA A 230 -14.83 22.25 -6.17
C ALA A 230 -15.24 22.50 -4.71
N GLU A 231 -15.34 23.76 -4.29
CA GLU A 231 -15.87 24.15 -2.98
C GLU A 231 -17.34 23.74 -2.78
N LYS A 232 -18.12 23.66 -3.87
CA LYS A 232 -19.55 23.28 -3.84
C LYS A 232 -19.77 21.77 -3.95
N GLY A 233 -18.72 21.01 -4.27
CA GLY A 233 -18.76 19.56 -4.38
C GLY A 233 -17.69 19.03 -5.36
N PRO A 234 -17.45 17.70 -5.36
CA PRO A 234 -16.43 17.08 -6.18
C PRO A 234 -16.64 17.34 -7.68
N LEU A 235 -15.59 17.71 -8.39
CA LEU A 235 -15.64 17.96 -9.82
C LEU A 235 -15.75 16.64 -10.61
N GLY A 236 -16.65 16.61 -11.60
CA GLY A 236 -16.75 15.51 -12.56
C GLY A 236 -15.79 15.66 -13.75
N ARG A 237 -15.35 14.55 -14.35
CA ARG A 237 -14.47 14.51 -15.54
C ARG A 237 -14.99 15.33 -16.73
N SER A 238 -16.30 15.40 -16.92
CA SER A 238 -16.93 16.17 -18.01
C SER A 238 -16.67 17.68 -17.87
N GLN A 239 -16.67 18.20 -16.63
CA GLN A 239 -16.49 19.62 -16.37
C GLN A 239 -15.04 20.07 -16.59
N THR A 240 -14.06 19.22 -16.23
CA THR A 240 -12.66 19.49 -16.54
C THR A 240 -12.35 19.34 -18.03
N ASN A 241 -13.00 18.41 -18.74
CA ASN A 241 -12.82 18.27 -20.19
C ASN A 241 -13.35 19.48 -20.98
N GLN A 242 -14.48 20.07 -20.58
CA GLN A 242 -15.00 21.30 -21.19
C GLN A 242 -14.00 22.47 -21.05
N THR A 243 -13.41 22.62 -19.86
CA THR A 243 -12.40 23.66 -19.58
C THR A 243 -11.12 23.46 -20.40
N LYS A 244 -10.75 22.21 -20.70
CA LYS A 244 -9.60 21.89 -21.58
C LYS A 244 -9.86 22.26 -23.04
N GLN A 245 -11.09 22.08 -23.53
CA GLN A 245 -11.47 22.46 -24.90
C GLN A 245 -11.38 23.97 -25.11
N GLU A 246 -11.80 24.77 -24.13
CA GLU A 246 -11.73 26.24 -24.16
C GLU A 246 -10.30 26.82 -24.20
N ILE A 247 -9.27 26.02 -23.87
CA ILE A 247 -7.84 26.41 -23.97
C ILE A 247 -7.17 25.86 -25.24
N THR A 248 -7.79 24.87 -25.88
CA THR A 248 -7.24 24.24 -27.09
C THR A 248 -7.71 24.93 -28.36
N GLN A 249 -8.79 25.71 -28.28
CA GLN A 249 -9.26 26.62 -29.32
C GLN A 249 -8.59 27.98 -29.19
#